data_AF-W7YBR3-F1
#
_entry.id   AF-W7YBR3-F1
#
_cell.length_a   1.000
_cell.length_b   1.000
_cell.length_c   1.000
_cell.angle_alpha   90.00
_cell.angle_beta   90.00
_cell.angle_gamma   90.00
#
_symmetry.space_group_name_H-M   'P 1'
#
loop_
_entity.id
_entity.type
_entity.pdbx_description
1 polymer ?
#
loop_
_entity_poly.entity_id
_entity_poly.type
_entity_poly.pdbx_seq_one_letter_code
_entity_poly.pdbx_strand_id
1 'polypeptide(L)'
;MGFKDELKREVRNAVKDVEKEAHQTWKIDYKGHGIEITHQLKEEHLIIDGITVDMNKRKTVFSHIMPYSKLSGTLDLGDGVMHKIFVKLGGYIRFNCIVKIDNDTVLDHSLKLDFLPWNHKDKIVPFIQQQIETHSKIVDDHLPDDEYVYDENHPRMAAGLSDLIVDDIPTPFYVKKLLKLFKKQLNHPTNRTRKATYGEIITDHIASYRDDFIERFQQAEWDEALVQQEALWLLEHSAHREVVKFSIIVLGCTNCEQYKELLYTLGMHEEFTSYVTFALKNGTKEANQHIWQLAQSVHGWGKIAAIEQLEATTPEIKRWLLTMGCENNIPSEYVAYICAIKGELAIALYEETISKELYDGIGLIIQTLLNGDVEHDIEDYLFENAVLFRFVNHARIHCITLEDIYPLMIISEYVNDEEIWEEKLEDEWKQQERASIQQAIQPYINDPKWSKLTTLTQS
;
A
#
# COMPACT_ATOMS: atom_id res chain seq x y z
N MET A 1 -8.99 -11.31 13.40
CA MET A 1 -10.05 -10.57 12.69
C MET A 1 -11.42 -11.20 12.93
N GLY A 2 -12.50 -10.42 12.92
CA GLY A 2 -13.87 -10.96 12.99
C GLY A 2 -14.50 -11.03 11.60
N PHE A 3 -14.67 -12.23 11.04
CA PHE A 3 -15.31 -12.50 9.73
C PHE A 3 -16.59 -11.68 9.45
N LYS A 4 -17.34 -11.30 10.50
CA LYS A 4 -18.57 -10.52 10.38
C LYS A 4 -18.34 -9.07 9.92
N ASP A 5 -17.26 -8.43 10.32
CA ASP A 5 -17.04 -7.01 10.01
C ASP A 5 -16.43 -6.84 8.61
N GLU A 6 -15.61 -7.80 8.20
CA GLU A 6 -15.14 -7.94 6.82
C GLU A 6 -16.30 -8.13 5.83
N LEU A 7 -17.19 -9.08 6.11
CA LEU A 7 -18.35 -9.34 5.27
C LEU A 7 -19.26 -8.11 5.15
N LYS A 8 -19.44 -7.33 6.22
CA LYS A 8 -20.19 -6.06 6.16
C LYS A 8 -19.51 -5.04 5.25
N ARG A 9 -18.18 -4.94 5.30
CA ARG A 9 -17.40 -4.01 4.46
C ARG A 9 -17.53 -4.38 2.99
N GLU A 10 -17.32 -5.65 2.64
CA GLU A 10 -17.49 -6.14 1.27
C GLU A 10 -18.90 -5.86 0.74
N VAL A 11 -19.92 -6.15 1.57
CA VAL A 11 -21.32 -5.87 1.23
C VAL A 11 -21.55 -4.38 0.98
N ARG A 12 -21.04 -3.50 1.84
CA ARG A 12 -21.16 -2.04 1.68
C ARG A 12 -20.48 -1.56 0.40
N ASN A 13 -19.28 -2.06 0.11
CA ASN A 13 -18.51 -1.70 -1.08
C ASN A 13 -19.24 -2.14 -2.36
N ALA A 14 -19.74 -3.38 -2.38
CA ALA A 14 -20.56 -3.89 -3.47
C ALA A 14 -21.83 -3.05 -3.69
N VAL A 15 -22.46 -2.56 -2.61
CA VAL A 15 -23.60 -1.64 -2.71
C VAL A 15 -23.19 -0.32 -3.35
N LYS A 16 -22.14 0.36 -2.84
CA LYS A 16 -21.63 1.63 -3.37
C LYS A 16 -21.35 1.56 -4.88
N ASP A 17 -20.74 0.47 -5.32
CA ASP A 17 -20.41 0.25 -6.74
C ASP A 17 -21.65 0.14 -7.62
N VAL A 18 -22.70 -0.51 -7.12
CA VAL A 18 -23.99 -0.60 -7.82
C VAL A 18 -24.71 0.76 -7.84
N GLU A 19 -24.58 1.60 -6.80
CA GLU A 19 -25.23 2.92 -6.75
C GLU A 19 -24.75 3.86 -7.86
N LYS A 20 -23.47 3.82 -8.22
CA LYS A 20 -22.89 4.70 -9.24
C LYS A 20 -23.29 4.32 -10.68
N GLU A 21 -23.72 3.09 -10.93
CA GLU A 21 -24.05 2.58 -12.29
C GLU A 21 -25.55 2.58 -12.62
N ALA A 22 -26.44 2.74 -11.64
CA ALA A 22 -27.88 2.44 -11.78
C ALA A 22 -28.79 3.62 -12.18
N HIS A 23 -28.27 4.68 -12.82
CA HIS A 23 -29.13 5.74 -13.37
C HIS A 23 -29.41 5.50 -14.85
N GLN A 24 -30.69 5.28 -15.19
CA GLN A 24 -31.13 5.10 -16.57
C GLN A 24 -32.45 5.82 -16.81
N THR A 25 -32.59 6.45 -17.97
CA THR A 25 -33.81 7.15 -18.36
C THR A 25 -34.23 6.73 -19.77
N TRP A 26 -35.49 6.33 -19.92
CA TRP A 26 -36.12 6.02 -21.20
C TRP A 26 -37.19 7.06 -21.50
N LYS A 27 -37.19 7.60 -22.72
CA LYS A 27 -38.18 8.56 -23.19
C LYS A 27 -38.87 8.02 -24.43
N ILE A 28 -40.18 8.08 -24.44
CA ILE A 28 -41.04 7.58 -25.52
C ILE A 28 -42.03 8.70 -25.86
N ASP A 29 -42.10 9.08 -27.13
CA ASP A 29 -43.21 9.88 -27.64
C ASP A 29 -44.28 8.91 -28.15
N TYR A 30 -45.48 8.99 -27.60
CA TYR A 30 -46.60 8.16 -28.02
C TYR A 30 -47.84 9.03 -28.28
N LYS A 31 -48.18 9.19 -29.56
CA LYS A 31 -49.37 9.94 -30.03
C LYS A 31 -49.47 11.35 -29.43
N GLY A 32 -48.33 12.05 -29.28
CA GLY A 32 -48.28 13.41 -28.75
C GLY A 32 -48.12 13.52 -27.24
N HIS A 33 -48.04 12.39 -26.52
CA HIS A 33 -47.73 12.35 -25.09
C HIS A 33 -46.29 11.92 -24.85
N GLY A 34 -45.63 12.59 -23.92
CA GLY A 34 -44.27 12.27 -23.48
C GLY A 34 -44.29 11.29 -22.30
N ILE A 35 -43.89 10.05 -22.54
CA ILE A 35 -43.75 9.02 -21.49
C ILE A 35 -42.27 8.89 -21.13
N GLU A 36 -41.95 9.12 -19.86
CA GLU A 36 -40.60 9.02 -19.32
C GLU A 36 -40.54 8.01 -18.18
N ILE A 37 -39.56 7.11 -18.25
CA ILE A 37 -39.28 6.11 -17.22
C ILE A 37 -37.88 6.38 -16.70
N THR A 38 -37.76 6.69 -15.42
CA THR A 38 -36.45 6.86 -14.78
C THR A 38 -36.21 5.73 -13.79
N HIS A 39 -35.08 5.06 -13.90
CA HIS A 39 -34.55 4.14 -12.90
C HIS A 39 -33.39 4.81 -12.17
N GLN A 40 -33.50 4.87 -10.85
CA GLN A 40 -32.47 5.26 -9.91
C GLN A 40 -32.38 4.14 -8.87
N LEU A 41 -31.20 3.87 -8.31
CA LEU A 41 -30.90 2.73 -7.43
C LEU A 41 -32.08 2.15 -6.61
N LYS A 42 -32.78 3.00 -5.84
CA LYS A 42 -33.92 2.60 -4.99
C LYS A 42 -35.26 3.09 -5.51
N GLU A 43 -35.30 3.90 -6.55
CA GLU A 43 -36.50 4.61 -6.99
C GLU A 43 -36.70 4.48 -8.49
N GLU A 44 -37.90 4.07 -8.87
CA GLU A 44 -38.30 3.99 -10.26
C GLU A 44 -39.54 4.87 -10.42
N HIS A 45 -39.55 5.72 -11.45
CA HIS A 45 -40.63 6.65 -11.71
C HIS A 45 -41.20 6.44 -13.11
N LEU A 46 -42.52 6.52 -13.23
CA LEU A 46 -43.23 6.65 -14.48
C LEU A 46 -43.82 8.06 -14.54
N ILE A 47 -43.41 8.82 -15.55
CA ILE A 47 -43.77 10.20 -15.77
C ILE A 47 -44.52 10.27 -17.10
N ILE A 48 -45.67 10.94 -17.13
CA ILE A 48 -46.46 11.20 -18.33
C ILE A 48 -46.68 12.71 -18.41
N ASP A 49 -46.29 13.31 -19.53
CA ASP A 49 -46.41 14.76 -19.80
C ASP A 49 -45.85 15.63 -18.66
N GLY A 50 -44.75 15.18 -18.07
CA GLY A 50 -44.05 15.87 -16.98
C GLY A 50 -44.63 15.62 -15.58
N ILE A 51 -45.68 14.79 -15.45
CA ILE A 51 -46.30 14.44 -14.17
C ILE A 51 -45.91 13.01 -13.78
N THR A 52 -45.33 12.82 -12.59
CA THR A 52 -45.10 11.48 -12.03
C THR A 52 -46.45 10.83 -11.70
N VAL A 53 -46.79 9.77 -12.44
CA VAL A 53 -48.07 9.04 -12.30
C VAL A 53 -47.94 7.79 -11.43
N ASP A 54 -46.74 7.23 -11.33
CA ASP A 54 -46.46 6.09 -10.45
C ASP A 54 -44.97 6.06 -10.05
N MET A 55 -44.70 5.51 -8.88
CA MET A 55 -43.36 5.41 -8.33
C MET A 55 -43.21 4.14 -7.48
N ASN A 56 -42.08 3.47 -7.64
CA ASN A 56 -41.68 2.36 -6.77
C ASN A 56 -40.42 2.73 -5.99
N LYS A 57 -40.46 2.59 -4.66
CA LYS A 57 -39.34 2.86 -3.75
C LYS A 57 -38.93 1.62 -2.97
N ARG A 58 -37.71 1.14 -3.19
CA ARG A 58 -37.13 -0.06 -2.56
C ARG A 58 -36.52 0.27 -1.20
N LYS A 59 -36.78 -0.57 -0.20
CA LYS A 59 -36.30 -0.37 1.19
C LYS A 59 -34.82 -0.66 1.39
N THR A 60 -34.25 -1.60 0.64
CA THR A 60 -32.84 -2.02 0.74
C THR A 60 -32.30 -2.39 -0.65
N VAL A 61 -30.99 -2.21 -0.87
CA VAL A 61 -30.32 -2.65 -2.10
C VAL A 61 -30.40 -4.18 -2.22
N PHE A 62 -30.39 -4.92 -1.11
CA PHE A 62 -30.63 -6.37 -1.06
C PHE A 62 -32.06 -6.84 -1.42
N SER A 63 -33.01 -5.94 -1.69
CA SER A 63 -34.33 -6.32 -2.22
C SER A 63 -34.30 -6.81 -3.67
N HIS A 64 -33.11 -6.93 -4.28
CA HIS A 64 -32.86 -7.64 -5.55
C HIS A 64 -33.31 -9.12 -5.57
N ILE A 65 -33.78 -9.68 -4.44
CA ILE A 65 -34.49 -10.97 -4.40
C ILE A 65 -35.80 -10.92 -5.22
N MET A 66 -36.42 -9.74 -5.39
CA MET A 66 -37.43 -9.50 -6.43
C MET A 66 -36.80 -8.73 -7.61
N PRO A 67 -36.41 -9.43 -8.68
CA PRO A 67 -35.63 -8.87 -9.79
C PRO A 67 -36.45 -7.96 -10.69
N TYR A 68 -37.77 -7.87 -10.48
CA TYR A 68 -38.67 -7.09 -11.31
C TYR A 68 -39.54 -6.17 -10.47
N SER A 69 -39.75 -4.97 -10.99
CA SER A 69 -40.75 -4.03 -10.52
C SER A 69 -41.72 -3.71 -11.64
N LYS A 70 -42.88 -3.19 -11.23
CA LYS A 70 -43.94 -2.79 -12.14
C LYS A 70 -44.40 -1.39 -11.77
N LEU A 71 -44.55 -0.56 -12.78
CA LEU A 71 -45.21 0.73 -12.68
C LEU A 71 -46.43 0.72 -13.61
N SER A 72 -47.46 1.47 -13.27
CA SER A 72 -48.67 1.57 -14.09
C SER A 72 -49.26 2.97 -14.05
N GLY A 73 -49.76 3.42 -15.19
CA GLY A 73 -50.45 4.70 -15.31
C GLY A 73 -51.62 4.59 -16.28
N THR A 74 -52.33 5.69 -16.46
CA THR A 74 -53.39 5.81 -17.45
C THR A 74 -53.16 7.03 -18.32
N LEU A 75 -53.44 6.90 -19.61
CA LEU A 75 -53.27 7.92 -20.63
C LEU A 75 -54.62 8.20 -21.29
N ASP A 76 -55.00 9.46 -21.38
CA ASP A 76 -56.17 9.89 -22.15
C ASP A 76 -55.68 10.40 -23.51
N LEU A 77 -56.05 9.69 -24.59
CA LEU A 77 -55.66 10.05 -25.96
C LEU A 77 -56.65 11.03 -26.62
N GLY A 78 -57.66 11.51 -25.89
CA GLY A 78 -58.71 12.37 -26.42
C GLY A 78 -59.77 11.63 -27.25
N ASP A 79 -59.75 10.30 -27.25
CA ASP A 79 -60.73 9.42 -27.89
C ASP A 79 -61.84 8.94 -26.94
N GLY A 80 -61.80 9.40 -25.68
CA GLY A 80 -62.77 9.07 -24.65
C GLY A 80 -62.51 7.73 -23.95
N VAL A 81 -61.39 7.06 -24.24
CA VAL A 81 -60.96 5.83 -23.57
C VAL A 81 -59.67 6.09 -22.79
N MET A 82 -59.64 5.63 -21.53
CA MET A 82 -58.40 5.65 -20.74
C MET A 82 -57.55 4.44 -21.11
N HIS A 83 -56.42 4.69 -21.78
CA HIS A 83 -55.44 3.68 -22.14
C HIS A 83 -54.54 3.36 -20.96
N LYS A 84 -54.28 2.08 -20.71
CA LYS A 84 -53.50 1.64 -19.55
C LYS A 84 -52.04 1.44 -19.92
N ILE A 85 -51.15 2.17 -19.24
CA ILE A 85 -49.71 2.01 -19.39
C ILE A 85 -49.21 1.04 -18.32
N PHE A 86 -48.39 0.08 -18.74
CA PHE A 86 -47.67 -0.83 -17.87
C PHE A 86 -46.19 -0.81 -18.20
N VAL A 87 -45.39 -0.58 -17.18
CA VAL A 87 -43.93 -0.68 -17.25
C VAL A 87 -43.50 -1.87 -16.42
N LYS A 88 -42.63 -2.71 -16.98
CA LYS A 88 -41.92 -3.76 -16.27
C LYS A 88 -40.42 -3.50 -16.35
N LEU A 89 -39.81 -3.30 -15.19
CA LEU A 89 -38.38 -3.03 -15.05
C LEU A 89 -37.70 -4.22 -14.38
N GLY A 90 -36.48 -4.55 -14.81
CA GLY A 90 -35.57 -5.45 -14.09
C GLY A 90 -35.07 -6.69 -14.85
N GLY A 91 -34.43 -7.59 -14.12
CA GLY A 91 -33.74 -8.79 -14.64
C GLY A 91 -32.37 -9.01 -13.99
N TYR A 92 -31.88 -10.24 -14.03
CA TYR A 92 -30.68 -10.66 -13.28
C TYR A 92 -29.35 -10.46 -14.01
N ILE A 93 -29.35 -10.66 -15.32
CA ILE A 93 -28.14 -10.58 -16.18
C ILE A 93 -28.22 -9.37 -17.12
N ARG A 94 -29.44 -8.97 -17.46
CA ARG A 94 -29.77 -7.78 -18.22
C ARG A 94 -30.91 -7.07 -17.52
N PHE A 95 -30.82 -5.76 -17.43
CA PHE A 95 -31.90 -4.92 -16.94
C PHE A 95 -32.83 -4.60 -18.11
N ASN A 96 -34.05 -5.10 -18.05
CA ASN A 96 -35.04 -4.89 -19.10
C ASN A 96 -35.99 -3.76 -18.69
N CYS A 97 -36.32 -2.89 -19.62
CA CYS A 97 -37.41 -1.93 -19.53
C CYS A 97 -38.40 -2.24 -20.64
N ILE A 98 -39.55 -2.81 -20.26
CA ILE A 98 -40.64 -3.13 -21.16
C ILE A 98 -41.80 -2.20 -20.86
N VAL A 99 -42.26 -1.45 -21.86
CA VAL A 99 -43.41 -0.55 -21.75
C VAL A 99 -44.50 -1.06 -22.67
N LYS A 100 -45.69 -1.25 -22.12
CA LYS A 100 -46.91 -1.63 -22.85
C LYS A 100 -47.98 -0.56 -22.66
N ILE A 101 -48.70 -0.28 -23.72
CA ILE A 101 -49.91 0.54 -23.70
C ILE A 101 -51.04 -0.39 -24.15
N ASP A 102 -51.97 -0.65 -23.23
CA ASP A 102 -52.95 -1.74 -23.30
C ASP A 102 -52.27 -3.09 -23.58
N ASN A 103 -52.40 -3.60 -24.82
CA ASN A 103 -51.82 -4.87 -25.25
C ASN A 103 -50.57 -4.69 -26.14
N ASP A 104 -50.28 -3.48 -26.60
CA ASP A 104 -49.19 -3.20 -27.53
C ASP A 104 -47.90 -2.89 -26.78
N THR A 105 -46.81 -3.53 -27.19
CA THR A 105 -45.48 -3.25 -26.63
C THR A 105 -44.86 -2.09 -27.39
N VAL A 106 -44.68 -0.96 -26.71
CA VAL A 106 -44.14 0.27 -27.30
C VAL A 106 -42.65 0.44 -27.03
N LEU A 107 -42.11 -0.24 -26.01
CA LEU A 107 -40.68 -0.33 -25.74
C LEU A 107 -40.35 -1.74 -25.22
N ASP A 108 -39.30 -2.34 -25.76
CA ASP A 108 -38.64 -3.53 -25.21
C ASP A 108 -37.13 -3.30 -25.29
N HIS A 109 -36.58 -2.66 -24.27
CA HIS A 109 -35.17 -2.32 -24.19
C HIS A 109 -34.47 -3.21 -23.17
N SER A 110 -33.35 -3.82 -23.56
CA SER A 110 -32.55 -4.68 -22.70
C SER A 110 -31.14 -4.13 -22.58
N LEU A 111 -30.75 -3.70 -21.37
CA LEU A 111 -29.41 -3.21 -21.09
C LEU A 111 -28.59 -4.31 -20.41
N LYS A 112 -27.43 -4.64 -20.96
CA LYS A 112 -26.48 -5.50 -20.27
C LYS A 112 -25.81 -4.69 -19.16
N LEU A 113 -26.04 -5.07 -17.91
CA LEU A 113 -25.36 -4.46 -16.77
C LEU A 113 -23.98 -5.12 -16.64
N ASP A 114 -22.93 -4.47 -17.16
CA ASP A 114 -21.55 -4.88 -16.96
C ASP A 114 -20.92 -4.05 -15.83
N PHE A 115 -21.20 -4.46 -14.58
CA PHE A 115 -20.54 -3.87 -13.40
C PHE A 115 -19.05 -4.21 -13.41
N LEU A 116 -18.19 -3.26 -13.76
CA LEU A 116 -16.75 -3.50 -13.73
C LEU A 116 -16.19 -2.94 -12.42
N PRO A 117 -15.40 -3.72 -11.65
CA PRO A 117 -14.87 -3.27 -10.35
C PRO A 117 -14.11 -1.94 -10.39
N TRP A 118 -13.58 -1.58 -11.55
CA TRP A 118 -12.78 -0.39 -11.75
C TRP A 118 -13.55 0.80 -12.36
N ASN A 119 -14.82 0.66 -12.71
CA ASN A 119 -15.62 1.77 -13.26
C ASN A 119 -15.96 2.79 -12.16
N HIS A 120 -16.09 4.06 -12.54
CA HIS A 120 -16.52 5.17 -11.66
C HIS A 120 -15.70 5.34 -10.36
N LYS A 121 -14.45 4.89 -10.40
CA LYS A 121 -13.43 5.05 -9.37
C LYS A 121 -12.20 5.71 -9.97
N ASP A 122 -11.56 6.54 -9.18
CA ASP A 122 -10.27 7.13 -9.55
C ASP A 122 -9.20 6.05 -9.62
N LYS A 123 -8.25 6.24 -10.53
CA LYS A 123 -7.19 5.28 -10.80
C LYS A 123 -5.99 5.61 -9.94
N ILE A 124 -5.39 4.58 -9.33
CA ILE A 124 -4.25 4.77 -8.41
C ILE A 124 -3.02 5.27 -9.17
N VAL A 125 -2.71 4.69 -10.33
CA VAL A 125 -1.49 5.03 -11.09
C VAL A 125 -1.47 6.51 -11.53
N PRO A 126 -2.51 7.06 -12.21
CA PRO A 126 -2.59 8.48 -12.51
C PRO A 126 -2.56 9.38 -11.27
N PHE A 127 -3.17 8.95 -10.16
CA PHE A 127 -3.15 9.72 -8.91
C PHE A 127 -1.72 9.89 -8.37
N ILE A 128 -0.93 8.83 -8.36
CA ILE A 128 0.48 8.86 -7.93
C ILE A 128 1.32 9.69 -8.92
N GLN A 129 1.14 9.46 -10.22
CA GLN A 129 1.85 10.21 -11.27
C GLN A 129 1.61 11.71 -11.15
N GLN A 130 0.37 12.12 -10.91
CA GLN A 130 0.02 13.54 -10.76
C GLN A 130 0.75 14.19 -9.57
N GLN A 131 0.88 13.49 -8.44
CA GLN A 131 1.63 14.01 -7.30
C GLN A 131 3.11 14.22 -7.64
N ILE A 132 3.73 13.23 -8.30
CA ILE A 132 5.15 13.29 -8.67
C ILE A 132 5.40 14.36 -9.75
N GLU A 133 4.52 14.48 -10.74
CA GLU A 133 4.61 15.54 -11.75
C GLU A 133 4.49 16.94 -11.13
N THR A 134 3.62 17.10 -10.12
CA THR A 134 3.35 18.40 -9.49
C THR A 134 4.40 18.78 -8.45
N HIS A 135 4.89 17.82 -7.68
CA HIS A 135 5.70 18.06 -6.48
C HIS A 135 7.09 17.43 -6.52
N SER A 136 7.41 16.63 -7.55
CA SER A 136 8.62 15.80 -7.65
C SER A 136 8.80 14.77 -6.53
N LYS A 137 7.76 14.57 -5.69
CA LYS A 137 7.68 13.60 -4.61
C LYS A 137 6.22 13.31 -4.25
N ILE A 138 6.00 12.26 -3.46
CA ILE A 138 4.71 12.03 -2.80
C ILE A 138 4.61 12.99 -1.61
N VAL A 139 3.52 13.74 -1.55
CA VAL A 139 3.23 14.68 -0.46
C VAL A 139 2.03 14.25 0.37
N ASP A 140 1.18 13.40 -0.21
CA ASP A 140 0.03 12.79 0.43
C ASP A 140 0.04 11.28 0.16
N ASP A 141 0.09 10.49 1.23
CA ASP A 141 0.16 9.03 1.19
C ASP A 141 -1.23 8.37 1.14
N HIS A 142 -2.32 9.15 1.09
CA HIS A 142 -3.67 8.62 0.88
C HIS A 142 -3.81 8.06 -0.54
N LEU A 143 -4.57 6.97 -0.67
CA LEU A 143 -4.91 6.40 -1.96
C LEU A 143 -6.39 6.58 -2.27
N PRO A 144 -6.78 6.67 -3.56
CA PRO A 144 -8.19 6.78 -3.95
C PRO A 144 -9.09 5.63 -3.47
N ASP A 145 -8.51 4.49 -3.13
CA ASP A 145 -9.23 3.33 -2.59
C ASP A 145 -9.28 3.28 -1.06
N ASP A 146 -8.81 4.32 -0.34
CA ASP A 146 -8.82 4.37 1.13
C ASP A 146 -10.23 4.14 1.71
N GLU A 147 -11.28 4.69 1.07
CA GLU A 147 -12.68 4.44 1.49
C GLU A 147 -13.16 2.99 1.31
N TYR A 148 -12.46 2.21 0.48
CA TYR A 148 -12.74 0.79 0.26
C TYR A 148 -12.08 -0.07 1.33
N VAL A 149 -10.90 0.35 1.80
CA VAL A 149 -10.04 -0.39 2.73
C VAL A 149 -10.38 -0.05 4.18
N TYR A 150 -10.53 1.24 4.49
CA TYR A 150 -10.66 1.75 5.86
C TYR A 150 -12.10 2.15 6.20
N ASP A 151 -12.48 1.94 7.46
CA ASP A 151 -13.76 2.38 8.03
C ASP A 151 -13.65 2.61 9.54
N GLU A 152 -14.78 2.88 10.21
CA GLU A 152 -14.81 3.13 11.66
C GLU A 152 -14.25 1.96 12.50
N ASN A 153 -14.28 0.73 11.99
CA ASN A 153 -13.74 -0.47 12.67
C ASN A 153 -12.32 -0.82 12.19
N HIS A 154 -11.86 -0.22 11.09
CA HIS A 154 -10.55 -0.46 10.46
C HIS A 154 -9.92 0.90 10.14
N PRO A 155 -9.32 1.57 11.14
CA PRO A 155 -8.71 2.87 10.94
C PRO A 155 -7.55 2.77 9.95
N ARG A 156 -7.30 3.88 9.26
CA ARG A 156 -6.16 4.02 8.35
C ARG A 156 -4.85 3.76 9.10
N MET A 157 -4.03 2.88 8.53
CA MET A 157 -2.69 2.57 9.01
C MET A 157 -1.65 3.32 8.15
N ALA A 158 -0.41 3.38 8.63
CA ALA A 158 0.70 3.85 7.80
C ALA A 158 0.79 3.00 6.53
N ALA A 159 0.98 3.65 5.37
CA ALA A 159 1.10 2.95 4.09
C ALA A 159 2.23 1.90 4.14
N GLY A 160 1.97 0.71 3.60
CA GLY A 160 2.86 -0.45 3.63
C GLY A 160 2.82 -1.28 4.93
N LEU A 161 2.33 -0.75 6.07
CA LEU A 161 2.28 -1.49 7.34
C LEU A 161 1.37 -2.71 7.25
N SER A 162 0.22 -2.58 6.58
CA SER A 162 -0.78 -3.65 6.53
C SER A 162 -0.21 -4.95 5.97
N ASP A 163 0.75 -4.87 5.05
CA ASP A 163 1.39 -6.04 4.43
C ASP A 163 2.32 -6.80 5.39
N LEU A 164 2.83 -6.15 6.44
CA LEU A 164 3.73 -6.74 7.45
C LEU A 164 2.99 -7.45 8.58
N ILE A 165 1.74 -7.06 8.83
CA ILE A 165 0.92 -7.59 9.94
C ILE A 165 -0.17 -8.55 9.47
N VAL A 166 -0.12 -8.98 8.20
CA VAL A 166 -1.05 -9.97 7.66
C VAL A 166 -0.78 -11.32 8.32
N ASP A 167 -1.74 -11.80 9.10
CA ASP A 167 -1.73 -13.13 9.75
C ASP A 167 -2.65 -14.13 9.02
N ASP A 168 -3.05 -13.80 7.79
CA ASP A 168 -4.00 -14.61 7.03
C ASP A 168 -3.31 -15.78 6.34
N ILE A 169 -3.79 -16.99 6.66
CA ILE A 169 -3.44 -18.19 5.91
C ILE A 169 -4.19 -18.11 4.57
N PRO A 170 -3.48 -18.08 3.43
CA PRO A 170 -4.13 -17.94 2.14
C PRO A 170 -5.11 -19.09 1.90
N THR A 171 -6.26 -18.76 1.32
CA THR A 171 -7.31 -19.76 1.09
C THR A 171 -6.76 -20.92 0.25
N PRO A 172 -6.97 -22.20 0.63
CA PRO A 172 -6.47 -23.33 -0.13
C PRO A 172 -6.88 -23.26 -1.62
N PHE A 173 -5.92 -23.51 -2.51
CA PHE A 173 -6.07 -23.45 -3.98
C PHE A 173 -6.33 -22.05 -4.57
N TYR A 174 -6.31 -20.98 -3.77
CA TYR A 174 -6.52 -19.61 -4.23
C TYR A 174 -5.59 -19.23 -5.38
N VAL A 175 -4.28 -19.37 -5.18
CA VAL A 175 -3.27 -19.07 -6.21
C VAL A 175 -3.49 -19.87 -7.50
N LYS A 176 -3.82 -21.16 -7.38
CA LYS A 176 -4.11 -22.02 -8.54
C LYS A 176 -5.33 -21.52 -9.33
N LYS A 177 -6.37 -21.05 -8.64
CA LYS A 177 -7.56 -20.45 -9.26
C LYS A 177 -7.21 -19.12 -9.92
N LEU A 178 -6.46 -18.25 -9.24
CA LEU A 178 -6.00 -16.96 -9.76
C LEU A 178 -5.17 -17.12 -11.04
N LEU A 179 -4.17 -18.01 -11.04
CA LEU A 179 -3.35 -18.30 -12.22
C LEU A 179 -4.19 -18.85 -13.39
N LYS A 180 -5.21 -19.67 -13.11
CA LYS A 180 -6.13 -20.17 -14.15
C LYS A 180 -6.98 -19.04 -14.76
N LEU A 181 -7.46 -18.11 -13.92
CA LEU A 181 -8.20 -16.93 -14.38
C LEU A 181 -7.31 -16.01 -15.21
N PHE A 182 -6.10 -15.73 -14.73
CA PHE A 182 -5.12 -14.92 -15.44
C PHE A 182 -4.75 -15.55 -16.79
N LYS A 183 -4.45 -16.86 -16.85
CA LYS A 183 -4.21 -17.56 -18.12
C LYS A 183 -5.36 -17.46 -19.10
N LYS A 184 -6.61 -17.48 -18.61
CA LYS A 184 -7.80 -17.27 -19.45
C LYS A 184 -7.90 -15.83 -19.95
N GLN A 185 -7.51 -14.85 -19.14
CA GLN A 185 -7.43 -13.45 -19.54
C GLN A 185 -6.37 -13.25 -20.63
N LEU A 186 -5.17 -13.81 -20.49
CA LEU A 186 -4.10 -13.73 -21.51
C LEU A 186 -4.59 -14.22 -22.88
N ASN A 187 -5.28 -15.38 -22.92
CA ASN A 187 -5.76 -15.96 -24.17
C ASN A 187 -6.97 -15.22 -24.77
N HIS A 188 -7.76 -14.55 -23.93
CA HIS A 188 -9.01 -13.90 -24.32
C HIS A 188 -9.21 -12.60 -23.51
N PRO A 189 -8.49 -11.51 -23.82
CA PRO A 189 -8.47 -10.29 -23.01
C PRO A 189 -9.75 -9.46 -23.22
N THR A 190 -10.83 -9.89 -22.58
CA THR A 190 -12.16 -9.27 -22.65
C THR A 190 -12.52 -8.70 -21.28
N ASN A 191 -13.47 -7.76 -21.23
CA ASN A 191 -14.00 -7.26 -19.95
C ASN A 191 -14.46 -8.38 -19.01
N ARG A 192 -14.99 -9.48 -19.57
CA ARG A 192 -15.44 -10.63 -18.77
C ARG A 192 -14.28 -11.36 -18.08
N THR A 193 -13.19 -11.62 -18.79
CA THR A 193 -12.03 -12.35 -18.23
C THR A 193 -11.21 -11.46 -17.31
N ARG A 194 -10.98 -10.19 -17.70
CA ARG A 194 -10.38 -9.16 -16.86
C ARG A 194 -11.15 -8.96 -15.55
N LYS A 195 -12.48 -8.85 -15.61
CA LYS A 195 -13.34 -8.76 -14.41
C LYS A 195 -13.18 -9.97 -13.51
N ALA A 196 -13.07 -11.17 -14.08
CA ALA A 196 -12.93 -12.39 -13.30
C ALA A 196 -11.59 -12.45 -12.57
N THR A 197 -10.49 -12.12 -13.24
CA THR A 197 -9.16 -12.04 -12.60
C THR A 197 -9.11 -10.93 -11.57
N TYR A 198 -9.55 -9.71 -11.93
CA TYR A 198 -9.58 -8.56 -11.04
C TYR A 198 -10.38 -8.85 -9.76
N GLY A 199 -11.56 -9.44 -9.93
CA GLY A 199 -12.43 -9.81 -8.83
C GLY A 199 -11.81 -10.85 -7.90
N GLU A 200 -10.96 -11.74 -8.43
CA GLU A 200 -10.19 -12.66 -7.58
C GLU A 200 -9.11 -11.88 -6.81
N ILE A 201 -8.30 -11.05 -7.49
CA ILE A 201 -7.19 -10.31 -6.87
C ILE A 201 -7.65 -9.50 -5.65
N ILE A 202 -8.82 -8.85 -5.72
CA ILE A 202 -9.30 -7.98 -4.62
C ILE A 202 -9.95 -8.74 -3.45
N THR A 203 -10.01 -10.07 -3.49
CA THR A 203 -10.63 -10.88 -2.42
C THR A 203 -9.67 -11.32 -1.33
N ASP A 204 -8.37 -11.20 -1.55
CA ASP A 204 -7.34 -11.59 -0.59
C ASP A 204 -6.17 -10.60 -0.68
N HIS A 205 -5.41 -10.48 0.39
CA HIS A 205 -4.25 -9.59 0.45
C HIS A 205 -3.04 -10.25 -0.21
N ILE A 206 -2.43 -9.61 -1.20
CA ILE A 206 -1.32 -10.23 -1.93
C ILE A 206 -0.14 -10.61 -1.05
N ALA A 207 0.07 -9.90 0.06
CA ALA A 207 1.07 -10.24 1.05
C ALA A 207 0.90 -11.67 1.61
N SER A 208 -0.33 -12.19 1.74
CA SER A 208 -0.61 -13.53 2.27
C SER A 208 -0.21 -14.67 1.33
N TYR A 209 -0.24 -14.43 0.01
CA TYR A 209 -0.07 -15.45 -1.02
C TYR A 209 1.06 -15.17 -2.01
N ARG A 210 1.81 -14.07 -1.83
CA ARG A 210 2.85 -13.58 -2.74
C ARG A 210 3.85 -14.66 -3.13
N ASP A 211 4.43 -15.35 -2.16
CA ASP A 211 5.52 -16.30 -2.42
C ASP A 211 5.03 -17.55 -3.16
N ASP A 212 3.91 -18.14 -2.75
CA ASP A 212 3.27 -19.26 -3.47
C ASP A 212 2.83 -18.84 -4.88
N PHE A 213 2.39 -17.58 -5.06
CA PHE A 213 2.09 -17.04 -6.37
C PHE A 213 3.33 -16.94 -7.26
N ILE A 214 4.41 -16.31 -6.79
CA ILE A 214 5.65 -16.16 -7.56
C ILE A 214 6.20 -17.53 -7.94
N GLU A 215 6.30 -18.46 -7.00
CA GLU A 215 6.82 -19.81 -7.24
C GLU A 215 6.02 -20.52 -8.34
N ARG A 216 4.69 -20.55 -8.21
CA ARG A 216 3.83 -21.22 -9.20
C ARG A 216 3.77 -20.49 -10.53
N PHE A 217 3.88 -19.16 -10.51
CA PHE A 217 3.94 -18.36 -11.73
C PHE A 217 5.19 -18.71 -12.52
N GLN A 218 6.36 -18.78 -11.89
CA GLN A 218 7.62 -19.14 -12.54
C GLN A 218 7.65 -20.59 -13.06
N GLN A 219 6.92 -21.50 -12.43
CA GLN A 219 6.80 -22.90 -12.88
C GLN A 219 5.89 -23.08 -14.10
N ALA A 220 5.07 -22.08 -14.44
CA ALA A 220 4.14 -22.16 -15.55
C ALA A 220 4.72 -21.59 -16.85
N GLU A 221 4.32 -22.17 -17.98
CA GLU A 221 4.67 -21.64 -19.29
C GLU A 221 3.73 -20.49 -19.68
N TRP A 222 4.35 -19.34 -19.98
CA TRP A 222 3.69 -18.09 -20.37
C TRP A 222 4.28 -17.53 -21.66
N ASP A 223 3.44 -16.83 -22.42
CA ASP A 223 3.91 -15.87 -23.41
C ASP A 223 4.20 -14.55 -22.69
N GLU A 224 5.47 -14.19 -22.58
CA GLU A 224 5.91 -13.02 -21.83
C GLU A 224 5.29 -11.71 -22.34
N ALA A 225 5.12 -11.56 -23.66
CA ALA A 225 4.55 -10.36 -24.24
C ALA A 225 3.07 -10.21 -23.86
N LEU A 226 2.31 -11.30 -23.87
CA LEU A 226 0.91 -11.30 -23.42
C LEU A 226 0.81 -11.02 -21.91
N VAL A 227 1.71 -11.60 -21.11
CA VAL A 227 1.78 -11.35 -19.66
C VAL A 227 1.98 -9.87 -19.39
N GLN A 228 2.99 -9.26 -20.01
CA GLN A 228 3.27 -7.83 -19.84
C GLN A 228 2.11 -6.96 -20.28
N GLN A 229 1.51 -7.25 -21.44
CA GLN A 229 0.36 -6.51 -21.95
C GLN A 229 -0.82 -6.51 -20.97
N GLU A 230 -1.18 -7.67 -20.41
CA GLU A 230 -2.32 -7.75 -19.49
C GLU A 230 -1.99 -7.25 -18.08
N ALA A 231 -0.74 -7.36 -17.63
CA ALA A 231 -0.29 -6.76 -16.37
C ALA A 231 -0.34 -5.23 -16.43
N LEU A 232 0.13 -4.62 -17.53
CA LEU A 232 0.02 -3.18 -17.74
C LEU A 232 -1.44 -2.74 -17.86
N TRP A 233 -2.27 -3.50 -18.56
CA TRP A 233 -3.69 -3.19 -18.65
C TRP A 233 -4.34 -3.16 -17.26
N LEU A 234 -4.05 -4.15 -16.41
CA LEU A 234 -4.53 -4.17 -15.02
C LEU A 234 -3.99 -2.98 -14.22
N LEU A 235 -2.72 -2.66 -14.36
CA LEU A 235 -2.05 -1.56 -13.69
C LEU A 235 -2.68 -0.20 -14.05
N GLU A 236 -2.84 0.10 -15.34
CA GLU A 236 -3.45 1.33 -15.86
C GLU A 236 -4.92 1.50 -15.44
N HIS A 237 -5.65 0.40 -15.30
CA HIS A 237 -7.08 0.42 -14.99
C HIS A 237 -7.37 0.18 -13.49
N SER A 238 -6.34 0.02 -12.67
CA SER A 238 -6.46 -0.30 -11.25
C SER A 238 -7.11 0.84 -10.45
N ALA A 239 -8.18 0.49 -9.74
CA ALA A 239 -8.84 1.34 -8.76
C ALA A 239 -8.71 0.78 -7.32
N HIS A 240 -7.92 -0.27 -7.13
CA HIS A 240 -7.69 -0.94 -5.86
C HIS A 240 -6.21 -1.32 -5.77
N ARG A 241 -5.58 -1.08 -4.62
CA ARG A 241 -4.15 -1.25 -4.39
C ARG A 241 -3.67 -2.68 -4.59
N GLU A 242 -4.48 -3.68 -4.25
CA GLU A 242 -4.14 -5.10 -4.46
C GLU A 242 -3.93 -5.43 -5.94
N VAL A 243 -4.65 -4.74 -6.85
CA VAL A 243 -4.43 -4.92 -8.30
C VAL A 243 -3.17 -4.24 -8.78
N VAL A 244 -2.78 -3.10 -8.18
CA VAL A 244 -1.48 -2.45 -8.44
C VAL A 244 -0.35 -3.38 -8.01
N LYS A 245 -0.38 -3.87 -6.76
CA LYS A 245 0.63 -4.78 -6.21
C LYS A 245 0.74 -6.07 -7.04
N PHE A 246 -0.39 -6.68 -7.40
CA PHE A 246 -0.43 -7.85 -8.29
C PHE A 246 0.24 -7.58 -9.64
N SER A 247 -0.12 -6.47 -10.27
CA SER A 247 0.42 -6.12 -11.59
C SER A 247 1.93 -5.88 -11.55
N ILE A 248 2.44 -5.24 -10.49
CA ILE A 248 3.87 -5.04 -10.25
C ILE A 248 4.59 -6.38 -10.06
N ILE A 249 4.03 -7.30 -9.27
CA ILE A 249 4.62 -8.65 -9.08
C ILE A 249 4.68 -9.40 -10.41
N VAL A 250 3.58 -9.40 -11.18
CA VAL A 250 3.54 -10.07 -12.49
C VAL A 250 4.58 -9.49 -13.45
N LEU A 251 4.72 -8.15 -13.51
CA LEU A 251 5.76 -7.50 -14.30
C LEU A 251 7.17 -7.90 -13.82
N GLY A 252 7.38 -7.98 -12.51
CA GLY A 252 8.63 -8.42 -11.89
C GLY A 252 9.02 -9.86 -12.23
N CYS A 253 8.06 -10.70 -12.61
CA CYS A 253 8.32 -12.06 -13.12
C CYS A 253 8.67 -12.09 -14.62
N THR A 254 8.84 -10.94 -15.27
CA THR A 254 9.19 -10.79 -16.70
C THR A 254 10.35 -9.81 -16.89
N ASN A 255 10.88 -9.67 -18.10
CA ASN A 255 11.83 -8.60 -18.43
C ASN A 255 11.10 -7.26 -18.57
N CYS A 256 10.95 -6.54 -17.46
CA CYS A 256 10.26 -5.26 -17.38
C CYS A 256 11.19 -4.03 -17.47
N GLU A 257 12.38 -4.16 -18.06
CA GLU A 257 13.35 -3.06 -18.23
C GLU A 257 12.71 -1.79 -18.85
N GLN A 258 11.85 -1.96 -19.84
CA GLN A 258 11.16 -0.86 -20.52
C GLN A 258 10.16 -0.10 -19.63
N TYR A 259 9.74 -0.68 -18.50
CA TYR A 259 8.76 -0.12 -17.57
C TYR A 259 9.41 0.39 -16.27
N LYS A 260 10.75 0.43 -16.21
CA LYS A 260 11.49 0.80 -15.01
C LYS A 260 11.12 2.17 -14.44
N GLU A 261 10.94 3.19 -15.28
CA GLU A 261 10.54 4.53 -14.83
C GLU A 261 9.12 4.55 -14.25
N LEU A 262 8.19 3.80 -14.85
CA LEU A 262 6.84 3.63 -14.31
C LEU A 262 6.88 2.93 -12.96
N LEU A 263 7.63 1.84 -12.85
CA LEU A 263 7.81 1.11 -11.59
C LEU A 263 8.43 2.00 -10.52
N TYR A 264 9.50 2.73 -10.85
CA TYR A 264 10.14 3.69 -9.94
C TYR A 264 9.15 4.73 -9.44
N THR A 265 8.37 5.34 -10.34
CA THR A 265 7.31 6.32 -10.02
C THR A 265 6.31 5.75 -9.01
N LEU A 266 5.86 4.49 -9.22
CA LEU A 266 4.94 3.84 -8.27
C LEU A 266 5.62 3.53 -6.92
N GLY A 267 6.90 3.16 -6.95
CA GLY A 267 7.65 2.81 -5.75
C GLY A 267 7.95 3.98 -4.83
N MET A 268 7.82 5.22 -5.31
CA MET A 268 7.93 6.44 -4.49
C MET A 268 6.78 6.57 -3.48
N HIS A 269 5.74 5.75 -3.60
CA HIS A 269 4.68 5.63 -2.61
C HIS A 269 4.91 4.40 -1.71
N GLU A 270 4.91 4.61 -0.38
CA GLU A 270 5.27 3.61 0.63
C GLU A 270 4.52 2.27 0.46
N GLU A 271 3.22 2.34 0.12
CA GLU A 271 2.35 1.16 -0.13
C GLU A 271 2.89 0.21 -1.21
N PHE A 272 3.65 0.71 -2.18
CA PHE A 272 4.09 -0.06 -3.36
C PHE A 272 5.60 -0.31 -3.39
N THR A 273 6.38 0.33 -2.53
CA THR A 273 7.85 0.28 -2.54
C THR A 273 8.37 -1.15 -2.48
N SER A 274 7.85 -2.01 -1.60
CA SER A 274 8.32 -3.41 -1.45
C SER A 274 8.06 -4.30 -2.68
N TYR A 275 6.99 -4.02 -3.42
CA TYR A 275 6.66 -4.73 -4.66
C TYR A 275 7.50 -4.22 -5.83
N VAL A 276 7.74 -2.91 -5.86
CA VAL A 276 8.59 -2.29 -6.88
C VAL A 276 10.04 -2.72 -6.73
N THR A 277 10.59 -2.76 -5.51
CA THR A 277 11.97 -3.23 -5.28
C THR A 277 12.13 -4.68 -5.76
N PHE A 278 11.13 -5.53 -5.54
CA PHE A 278 11.09 -6.87 -6.13
C PHE A 278 11.08 -6.85 -7.66
N ALA A 279 10.21 -6.06 -8.28
CA ALA A 279 10.11 -6.00 -9.73
C ALA A 279 11.40 -5.48 -10.38
N LEU A 280 12.02 -4.46 -9.79
CA LEU A 280 13.31 -3.93 -10.21
C LEU A 280 14.39 -5.02 -10.14
N LYS A 281 14.52 -5.72 -9.00
CA LYS A 281 15.56 -6.77 -8.83
C LYS A 281 15.41 -7.93 -9.80
N ASN A 282 14.17 -8.35 -10.08
CA ASN A 282 13.93 -9.57 -10.85
C ASN A 282 13.80 -9.31 -12.35
N GLY A 283 13.30 -8.14 -12.74
CA GLY A 283 12.92 -7.86 -14.13
C GLY A 283 13.74 -6.77 -14.82
N THR A 284 14.72 -6.14 -14.13
CA THR A 284 15.52 -5.04 -14.69
C THR A 284 17.02 -5.20 -14.46
N LYS A 285 17.83 -4.41 -15.17
CA LYS A 285 19.28 -4.27 -14.99
C LYS A 285 19.60 -3.06 -14.12
N GLU A 286 20.74 -3.10 -13.44
CA GLU A 286 21.21 -2.01 -12.57
C GLU A 286 20.16 -1.61 -11.51
N ALA A 287 19.43 -2.61 -10.99
CA ALA A 287 18.34 -2.41 -10.03
C ALA A 287 18.82 -1.73 -8.75
N ASN A 288 20.05 -2.01 -8.30
CA ASN A 288 20.59 -1.51 -7.05
C ASN A 288 20.61 0.03 -6.98
N GLN A 289 20.97 0.69 -8.08
CA GLN A 289 20.98 2.16 -8.14
C GLN A 289 19.57 2.74 -8.00
N HIS A 290 18.58 2.13 -8.64
CA HIS A 290 17.18 2.56 -8.56
C HIS A 290 16.60 2.30 -7.17
N ILE A 291 16.96 1.17 -6.54
CA ILE A 291 16.56 0.88 -5.15
C ILE A 291 17.18 1.90 -4.20
N TRP A 292 18.43 2.29 -4.40
CA TRP A 292 19.06 3.31 -3.56
C TRP A 292 18.37 4.67 -3.69
N GLN A 293 18.07 5.10 -4.92
CA GLN A 293 17.30 6.31 -5.18
C GLN A 293 15.90 6.24 -4.57
N LEU A 294 15.26 5.07 -4.64
CA LEU A 294 13.97 4.83 -4.02
C LEU A 294 14.05 5.00 -2.50
N ALA A 295 15.01 4.33 -1.85
CA ALA A 295 15.25 4.43 -0.41
C ALA A 295 15.56 5.87 0.08
N GLN A 296 16.04 6.74 -0.81
CA GLN A 296 16.24 8.17 -0.56
C GLN A 296 14.95 8.99 -0.69
N SER A 297 13.96 8.50 -1.43
CA SER A 297 12.71 9.21 -1.74
C SER A 297 11.55 8.91 -0.79
N VAL A 298 11.61 7.80 -0.07
CA VAL A 298 10.59 7.34 0.88
C VAL A 298 11.05 7.53 2.32
N HIS A 299 10.09 7.70 3.24
CA HIS A 299 10.29 8.03 4.65
C HIS A 299 9.36 7.26 5.59
N GLY A 300 8.92 6.05 5.22
CA GLY A 300 8.13 5.15 6.06
C GLY A 300 8.55 3.69 5.93
N TRP A 301 7.55 2.80 5.85
CA TRP A 301 7.76 1.35 5.69
C TRP A 301 8.41 0.99 4.35
N GLY A 302 8.16 1.77 3.31
CA GLY A 302 8.83 1.64 2.03
C GLY A 302 10.33 1.88 2.14
N LYS A 303 10.78 2.81 2.99
CA LYS A 303 12.23 3.03 3.21
C LYS A 303 12.91 1.81 3.80
N ILE A 304 12.27 1.22 4.81
CA ILE A 304 12.75 -0.01 5.45
C ILE A 304 12.83 -1.13 4.41
N ALA A 305 11.75 -1.36 3.66
CA ALA A 305 11.71 -2.37 2.61
C ALA A 305 12.76 -2.14 1.49
N ALA A 306 13.03 -0.88 1.13
CA ALA A 306 14.06 -0.56 0.14
C ALA A 306 15.48 -0.81 0.69
N ILE A 307 15.75 -0.42 1.94
CA ILE A 307 17.05 -0.67 2.61
C ILE A 307 17.31 -2.16 2.77
N GLU A 308 16.31 -2.97 3.12
CA GLU A 308 16.40 -4.43 3.19
C GLU A 308 16.86 -5.04 1.86
N GLN A 309 16.38 -4.50 0.74
CA GLN A 309 16.69 -5.00 -0.59
C GLN A 309 17.96 -4.39 -1.22
N LEU A 310 18.45 -3.28 -0.69
CA LEU A 310 19.61 -2.53 -1.17
C LEU A 310 20.93 -3.28 -0.88
N GLU A 311 21.81 -3.35 -1.88
CA GLU A 311 23.15 -3.88 -1.74
C GLU A 311 24.15 -2.72 -1.58
N ALA A 312 24.96 -2.76 -0.51
CA ALA A 312 25.94 -1.72 -0.20
C ALA A 312 27.26 -1.92 -0.97
N THR A 313 27.18 -1.86 -2.30
CA THR A 313 28.30 -2.17 -3.21
C THR A 313 29.33 -1.06 -3.36
N THR A 314 28.99 0.18 -2.96
CA THR A 314 29.89 1.34 -3.06
C THR A 314 30.09 2.04 -1.71
N PRO A 315 31.22 2.74 -1.51
CA PRO A 315 31.46 3.55 -0.31
C PRO A 315 30.38 4.61 -0.07
N GLU A 316 29.79 5.16 -1.13
CA GLU A 316 28.74 6.17 -1.05
C GLU A 316 27.45 5.58 -0.47
N ILE A 317 27.06 4.37 -0.89
CA ILE A 317 25.88 3.68 -0.35
C ILE A 317 26.13 3.31 1.12
N LYS A 318 27.31 2.77 1.46
CA LYS A 318 27.69 2.45 2.83
C LYS A 318 27.61 3.67 3.74
N ARG A 319 28.21 4.79 3.31
CA ARG A 319 28.15 6.06 4.04
C ARG A 319 26.71 6.55 4.17
N TRP A 320 25.90 6.45 3.12
CA TRP A 320 24.50 6.86 3.17
C TRP A 320 23.69 6.04 4.18
N LEU A 321 23.89 4.71 4.24
CA LEU A 321 23.26 3.85 5.23
C LEU A 321 23.61 4.27 6.66
N LEU A 322 24.89 4.58 6.93
CA LEU A 322 25.36 5.01 8.25
C LEU A 322 24.97 6.44 8.64
N THR A 323 24.52 7.27 7.68
CA THR A 323 24.20 8.69 7.92
C THR A 323 22.71 8.97 7.87
N MET A 324 22.05 8.49 6.83
CA MET A 324 20.66 8.81 6.49
C MET A 324 19.73 7.59 6.55
N GLY A 325 20.27 6.37 6.70
CA GLY A 325 19.48 5.13 6.68
C GLY A 325 18.42 5.09 7.77
N CYS A 326 18.77 5.53 8.98
CA CYS A 326 17.88 5.55 10.15
C CYS A 326 16.96 6.77 10.23
N GLU A 327 17.19 7.81 9.42
CA GLU A 327 16.31 8.98 9.37
C GLU A 327 14.98 8.61 8.70
N ASN A 328 13.92 8.45 9.50
CA ASN A 328 12.65 7.93 9.02
C ASN A 328 11.47 8.45 9.85
N ASN A 329 10.24 8.42 9.32
CA ASN A 329 9.03 8.75 10.11
C ASN A 329 8.56 7.57 10.99
N ILE A 330 9.20 6.41 10.84
CA ILE A 330 8.97 5.19 11.62
C ILE A 330 10.20 4.97 12.52
N PRO A 331 10.04 4.39 13.73
CA PRO A 331 11.17 4.17 14.64
C PRO A 331 12.37 3.48 13.98
N SER A 332 13.57 3.95 14.30
CA SER A 332 14.82 3.43 13.73
C SER A 332 15.11 1.97 14.13
N GLU A 333 14.43 1.45 15.15
CA GLU A 333 14.52 0.07 15.64
C GLU A 333 14.35 -0.98 14.54
N TYR A 334 13.52 -0.71 13.53
CA TYR A 334 13.29 -1.61 12.40
C TYR A 334 14.42 -1.65 11.36
N VAL A 335 15.42 -0.74 11.43
CA VAL A 335 16.41 -0.59 10.34
C VAL A 335 17.84 -0.35 10.81
N ALA A 336 18.05 0.02 12.07
CA ALA A 336 19.37 0.38 12.61
C ALA A 336 20.39 -0.74 12.46
N TYR A 337 20.01 -1.98 12.82
CA TYR A 337 20.89 -3.14 12.68
C TYR A 337 21.28 -3.39 11.22
N ILE A 338 20.32 -3.33 10.30
CA ILE A 338 20.58 -3.49 8.85
C ILE A 338 21.52 -2.40 8.34
N CYS A 339 21.33 -1.14 8.77
CA CYS A 339 22.22 -0.03 8.42
C CYS A 339 23.63 -0.24 8.98
N ALA A 340 23.77 -0.71 10.22
CA ALA A 340 25.06 -0.99 10.84
C ALA A 340 25.84 -2.09 10.09
N ILE A 341 25.16 -3.16 9.71
CA ILE A 341 25.75 -4.31 9.01
C ILE A 341 26.13 -3.92 7.59
N LYS A 342 25.16 -3.45 6.79
CA LYS A 342 25.38 -3.11 5.38
C LYS A 342 26.29 -1.89 5.21
N GLY A 343 26.25 -0.95 6.15
CA GLY A 343 27.13 0.21 6.18
C GLY A 343 28.56 -0.09 6.62
N GLU A 344 28.83 -1.31 7.12
CA GLU A 344 30.13 -1.70 7.70
C GLU A 344 30.57 -0.75 8.83
N LEU A 345 29.69 -0.55 9.81
CA LEU A 345 29.90 0.38 10.94
C LEU A 345 31.29 0.25 11.60
N ALA A 346 31.75 -0.98 11.86
CA ALA A 346 33.07 -1.21 12.46
C ALA A 346 34.23 -0.70 11.59
N ILE A 347 34.13 -0.83 10.26
CA ILE A 347 35.14 -0.33 9.32
C ILE A 347 35.12 1.19 9.31
N ALA A 348 33.93 1.79 9.24
CA ALA A 348 33.77 3.25 9.22
C ALA A 348 34.36 3.91 10.48
N LEU A 349 34.22 3.29 11.65
CA LEU A 349 34.79 3.77 12.91
C LEU A 349 36.29 3.51 13.07
N TYR A 350 36.89 2.68 12.21
CA TYR A 350 38.32 2.38 12.27
C TYR A 350 39.20 3.55 11.79
N GLU A 351 38.65 4.41 10.94
CA GLU A 351 39.31 5.61 10.44
C GLU A 351 39.80 6.53 11.57
N GLU A 352 40.93 7.23 11.36
CA GLU A 352 41.54 8.09 12.37
C GLU A 352 40.61 9.27 12.76
N THR A 353 39.85 9.76 11.78
CA THR A 353 38.86 10.82 11.94
C THR A 353 37.67 10.54 11.04
N ILE A 354 36.47 10.90 11.48
CA ILE A 354 35.24 10.83 10.67
C ILE A 354 34.60 12.21 10.51
N SER A 355 33.67 12.33 9.57
CA SER A 355 32.89 13.57 9.40
C SER A 355 31.81 13.67 10.49
N LYS A 356 31.39 14.91 10.81
CA LYS A 356 30.33 15.14 11.80
C LYS A 356 29.03 14.42 11.43
N GLU A 357 28.66 14.45 10.15
CA GLU A 357 27.45 13.77 9.66
C GLU A 357 27.50 12.26 9.88
N LEU A 358 28.70 11.66 9.76
CA LEU A 358 28.89 10.22 9.98
C LEU A 358 28.86 9.89 11.47
N TYR A 359 29.46 10.74 12.31
CA TYR A 359 29.36 10.61 13.75
C TYR A 359 27.90 10.67 14.23
N ASP A 360 27.10 11.61 13.73
CA ASP A 360 25.72 11.79 14.16
C ASP A 360 24.83 10.61 13.75
N GLY A 361 24.95 10.14 12.50
CA GLY A 361 24.19 8.98 12.03
C GLY A 361 24.59 7.68 12.74
N ILE A 362 25.89 7.48 13.00
CA ILE A 362 26.36 6.34 13.82
C ILE A 362 25.86 6.46 15.26
N GLY A 363 25.83 7.66 15.83
CA GLY A 363 25.30 7.90 17.17
C GLY A 363 23.86 7.43 17.30
N LEU A 364 23.02 7.74 16.31
CA LEU A 364 21.63 7.26 16.25
C LEU A 364 21.56 5.73 16.14
N ILE A 365 22.40 5.11 15.31
CA ILE A 365 22.46 3.65 15.18
C ILE A 365 22.83 3.01 16.52
N ILE A 366 23.92 3.45 17.15
CA ILE A 366 24.41 2.89 18.42
C ILE A 366 23.37 3.09 19.53
N GLN A 367 22.79 4.28 19.64
CA GLN A 367 21.71 4.56 20.57
C GLN A 367 20.55 3.57 20.41
N THR A 368 20.14 3.31 19.16
CA THR A 368 19.03 2.40 18.87
C THR A 368 19.38 0.96 19.23
N LEU A 369 20.59 0.49 18.89
CA LEU A 369 21.04 -0.88 19.19
C LEU A 369 21.27 -1.13 20.69
N LEU A 370 21.49 -0.08 21.48
CA LEU A 370 21.61 -0.17 22.94
C LEU A 370 20.27 -0.12 23.67
N ASN A 371 19.18 0.19 22.96
CA ASN A 371 17.83 0.15 23.53
C ASN A 371 17.34 -1.31 23.47
N GLY A 372 17.34 -2.02 24.61
CA GLY A 372 17.13 -3.48 24.69
C GLY A 372 15.76 -4.03 24.25
N ASP A 373 14.91 -3.22 23.62
CA ASP A 373 13.58 -3.59 23.11
C ASP A 373 13.58 -3.83 21.58
N VAL A 374 14.73 -4.13 20.99
CA VAL A 374 14.90 -4.38 19.53
C VAL A 374 15.06 -5.87 19.22
N GLU A 375 14.71 -6.27 17.99
CA GLU A 375 14.91 -7.67 17.53
C GLU A 375 16.39 -8.05 17.47
N HIS A 376 17.25 -7.10 17.08
CA HIS A 376 18.69 -7.24 17.05
C HIS A 376 19.35 -6.06 17.75
N ASP A 377 20.03 -6.35 18.85
CA ASP A 377 20.68 -5.35 19.69
C ASP A 377 22.18 -5.20 19.36
N ILE A 378 22.91 -4.45 20.20
CA ILE A 378 24.35 -4.26 20.03
C ILE A 378 25.15 -5.55 20.20
N GLU A 379 24.64 -6.53 20.96
CA GLU A 379 25.33 -7.78 21.29
C GLU A 379 25.32 -8.75 20.12
N ASP A 380 24.32 -8.64 19.24
CA ASP A 380 24.29 -9.33 17.96
C ASP A 380 25.32 -8.78 16.94
N TYR A 381 25.86 -7.58 17.18
CA TYR A 381 26.82 -6.94 16.28
C TYR A 381 28.26 -7.39 16.53
N LEU A 382 28.96 -7.78 15.46
CA LEU A 382 30.35 -8.22 15.57
C LEU A 382 31.30 -7.08 16.01
N PHE A 383 32.13 -7.35 17.02
CA PHE A 383 33.07 -6.39 17.62
C PHE A 383 32.38 -5.23 18.33
N GLU A 384 31.27 -5.51 18.99
CA GLU A 384 30.41 -4.60 19.73
C GLU A 384 31.19 -3.63 20.63
N ASN A 385 32.05 -4.14 21.51
CA ASN A 385 32.80 -3.31 22.44
C ASN A 385 33.83 -2.42 21.74
N ALA A 386 34.47 -2.93 20.68
CA ALA A 386 35.43 -2.16 19.89
C ALA A 386 34.74 -1.02 19.12
N VAL A 387 33.53 -1.26 18.60
CA VAL A 387 32.67 -0.24 17.98
C VAL A 387 32.34 0.86 18.98
N LEU A 388 31.85 0.49 20.18
CA LEU A 388 31.53 1.46 21.23
C LEU A 388 32.76 2.29 21.64
N PHE A 389 33.90 1.62 21.89
CA PHE A 389 35.15 2.30 22.26
C PHE A 389 35.61 3.29 21.18
N ARG A 390 35.54 2.91 19.90
CA ARG A 390 35.94 3.78 18.78
C ARG A 390 35.01 4.97 18.62
N PHE A 391 33.70 4.76 18.75
CA PHE A 391 32.74 5.85 18.73
C PHE A 391 33.02 6.87 19.85
N VAL A 392 33.26 6.40 21.08
CA VAL A 392 33.64 7.26 22.21
C VAL A 392 34.95 8.03 21.93
N ASN A 393 35.93 7.43 21.27
CA ASN A 393 37.16 8.13 20.90
C ASN A 393 36.95 9.26 19.88
N HIS A 394 35.99 9.11 18.96
CA HIS A 394 35.61 10.16 18.01
C HIS A 394 34.88 11.34 18.67
N ALA A 395 34.30 11.15 19.86
CA ALA A 395 33.68 12.22 20.64
C ALA A 395 34.65 13.38 20.97
N ARG A 396 35.96 13.12 21.02
CA ARG A 396 37.03 14.13 21.19
C ARG A 396 36.87 15.30 20.22
N ILE A 397 36.43 15.02 19.00
CA ILE A 397 36.30 15.98 17.91
C ILE A 397 34.85 16.47 17.81
N HIS A 398 33.87 15.58 18.05
CA HIS A 398 32.47 15.83 17.70
C HIS A 398 31.54 16.14 18.87
N CYS A 399 31.93 15.94 20.13
CA CYS A 399 31.06 16.14 21.30
C CYS A 399 31.11 17.58 21.82
N ILE A 400 30.22 18.41 21.26
CA ILE A 400 30.15 19.86 21.50
C ILE A 400 28.79 20.27 22.08
N THR A 401 27.70 19.69 21.59
CA THR A 401 26.31 20.01 21.91
C THR A 401 25.64 18.97 22.82
N LEU A 402 24.44 19.26 23.31
CA LEU A 402 23.66 18.33 24.15
C LEU A 402 23.18 17.12 23.36
N GLU A 403 22.93 17.29 22.07
CA GLU A 403 22.61 16.20 21.15
C GLU A 403 23.80 15.24 21.01
N ASP A 404 25.02 15.76 21.02
CA ASP A 404 26.24 14.94 20.85
C ASP A 404 26.58 14.10 22.08
N ILE A 405 26.21 14.53 23.28
CA ILE A 405 26.46 13.78 24.51
C ILE A 405 25.43 12.66 24.72
N TYR A 406 24.27 12.73 24.07
CA TYR A 406 23.18 11.78 24.30
C TYR A 406 23.55 10.33 23.96
N PRO A 407 24.12 9.98 22.78
CA PRO A 407 24.59 8.62 22.52
C PRO A 407 25.65 8.15 23.54
N LEU A 408 26.50 9.06 24.03
CA LEU A 408 27.50 8.74 25.04
C LEU A 408 26.85 8.47 26.41
N MET A 409 25.76 9.13 26.76
CA MET A 409 25.00 8.82 27.98
C MET A 409 24.41 7.41 27.91
N ILE A 410 23.81 7.03 26.77
CA ILE A 410 23.27 5.68 26.58
C ILE A 410 24.36 4.62 26.65
N ILE A 411 25.52 4.86 26.02
CA ILE A 411 26.69 3.97 26.17
C ILE A 411 27.13 3.88 27.63
N SER A 412 27.17 5.01 28.34
CA SER A 412 27.53 5.07 29.76
C SER A 412 26.55 4.28 30.62
N GLU A 413 25.25 4.34 30.36
CA GLU A 413 24.24 3.55 31.06
C GLU A 413 24.47 2.05 30.80
N TYR A 414 24.58 1.65 29.53
CA TYR A 414 24.83 0.26 29.15
C TYR A 414 26.10 -0.33 29.78
N VAL A 415 27.23 0.38 29.78
CA VAL A 415 28.48 -0.14 30.38
C VAL A 415 28.49 -0.08 31.90
N ASN A 416 27.57 0.65 32.55
CA ASN A 416 27.48 0.71 34.01
C ASN A 416 26.32 -0.10 34.58
N ASP A 417 25.47 -0.66 33.73
CA ASP A 417 24.45 -1.61 34.13
C ASP A 417 25.12 -2.87 34.70
N GLU A 418 24.81 -3.21 35.96
CA GLU A 418 25.36 -4.41 36.59
C GLU A 418 24.59 -5.66 36.13
N GLU A 419 23.28 -5.57 35.90
CA GLU A 419 22.43 -6.69 35.51
C GLU A 419 22.81 -7.23 34.12
N ILE A 420 23.02 -6.32 33.14
CA ILE A 420 23.47 -6.69 31.79
C ILE A 420 24.84 -7.38 31.80
N TRP A 421 25.70 -7.02 32.74
CA TRP A 421 27.08 -7.48 32.77
C TRP A 421 27.34 -8.61 33.77
N GLU A 422 26.42 -8.91 34.69
CA GLU A 422 26.54 -9.97 35.70
C GLU A 422 26.86 -11.33 35.05
N GLU A 423 26.15 -11.69 33.98
CA GLU A 423 26.38 -12.95 33.23
C GLU A 423 27.69 -12.95 32.43
N LYS A 424 28.24 -11.76 32.14
CA LYS A 424 29.46 -11.55 31.33
C LYS A 424 30.72 -11.42 32.19
N LEU A 425 30.58 -11.43 33.52
CA LEU A 425 31.69 -11.29 34.47
C LEU A 425 32.69 -12.47 34.42
N GLU A 426 32.36 -13.59 33.78
CA GLU A 426 33.29 -14.72 33.68
C GLU A 426 34.37 -14.54 32.59
N ASP A 427 34.22 -13.56 31.68
CA ASP A 427 35.17 -13.27 30.61
C ASP A 427 36.06 -12.05 30.95
N GLU A 428 37.30 -12.32 31.35
CA GLU A 428 38.31 -11.29 31.68
C GLU A 428 38.55 -10.30 30.53
N TRP A 429 38.44 -10.74 29.27
CA TRP A 429 38.65 -9.88 28.11
C TRP A 429 37.52 -8.86 27.97
N LYS A 430 36.27 -9.31 28.09
CA LYS A 430 35.09 -8.42 28.06
C LYS A 430 35.10 -7.43 29.21
N GLN A 431 35.57 -7.82 30.40
CA GLN A 431 35.75 -6.89 31.51
C GLN A 431 36.77 -5.79 31.20
N GLN A 432 37.89 -6.14 30.58
CA GLN A 432 38.91 -5.17 30.21
C GLN A 432 38.42 -4.19 29.13
N GLU A 433 37.66 -4.69 28.14
CA GLU A 433 37.04 -3.85 27.12
C GLU A 433 36.01 -2.89 27.74
N ARG A 434 35.12 -3.39 28.61
CA ARG A 434 34.17 -2.57 29.38
C ARG A 434 34.87 -1.46 30.14
N ALA A 435 35.90 -1.79 30.91
CA ALA A 435 36.67 -0.83 31.69
C ALA A 435 37.33 0.25 30.80
N SER A 436 37.79 -0.14 29.61
CA SER A 436 38.38 0.77 28.63
C SER A 436 37.35 1.77 28.10
N ILE A 437 36.12 1.33 27.83
CA ILE A 437 35.02 2.21 27.41
C ILE A 437 34.62 3.15 28.54
N GLN A 438 34.45 2.64 29.77
CA GLN A 438 34.15 3.44 30.97
C GLN A 438 35.20 4.54 31.18
N GLN A 439 36.48 4.21 31.09
CA GLN A 439 37.55 5.20 31.24
C GLN A 439 37.53 6.25 30.13
N ALA A 440 37.26 5.84 28.88
CA ALA A 440 37.23 6.74 27.74
C ALA A 440 36.04 7.72 27.77
N ILE A 441 34.89 7.30 28.31
CA ILE A 441 33.65 8.10 28.30
C ILE A 441 33.57 9.11 29.44
N GLN A 442 34.21 8.81 30.57
CA GLN A 442 34.11 9.57 31.81
C GLN A 442 34.49 11.07 31.70
N PRO A 443 35.50 11.49 30.90
CA PRO A 443 35.79 12.91 30.69
C PRO A 443 34.64 13.68 30.04
N TYR A 444 33.85 13.04 29.18
CA TYR A 444 32.72 13.69 28.52
C TYR A 444 31.52 13.79 29.45
N ILE A 445 31.14 12.71 30.15
CA ILE A 445 29.98 12.69 31.05
C ILE A 445 30.15 13.69 32.20
N ASN A 446 31.37 13.81 32.75
CA ASN A 446 31.66 14.71 33.87
C ASN A 446 32.06 16.13 33.45
N ASP A 447 31.95 16.47 32.16
CA ASP A 447 32.34 17.80 31.69
C ASP A 447 31.38 18.87 32.26
N PRO A 448 31.88 19.83 33.07
CA PRO A 448 31.03 20.84 33.68
C PRO A 448 30.35 21.76 32.66
N LYS A 449 30.75 21.74 31.37
CA LYS A 449 30.10 22.53 30.31
C LYS A 449 28.61 22.20 30.16
N TRP A 450 28.18 20.97 30.43
CA TRP A 450 26.78 20.56 30.26
C TRP A 450 25.84 21.32 31.18
N SER A 451 26.22 21.54 32.45
CA SER A 451 25.46 22.33 33.41
C SER A 451 25.26 23.80 33.00
N LYS A 452 26.16 24.33 32.18
CA LYS A 452 26.09 25.71 31.65
C LYS A 452 25.20 25.80 30.41
N LEU A 453 25.12 24.73 29.62
CA LEU A 453 24.29 24.67 28.42
C LEU A 453 22.81 24.45 28.76
N THR A 454 22.51 23.67 29.81
CA THR A 454 21.14 23.45 30.29
C THR A 454 20.50 24.68 30.95
N THR A 455 21.32 25.63 31.43
CA THR A 455 20.85 26.89 32.04
C THR A 455 20.59 28.01 31.03
N LEU A 456 21.16 27.93 29.82
CA LEU A 456 20.97 28.92 28.75
C LEU A 456 19.75 28.66 27.87
N THR A 457 19.21 27.43 27.86
CA THR A 457 17.97 27.06 27.14
C THR A 457 16.69 27.34 27.93
N GLN A 458 16.80 27.77 29.20
CA GLN A 458 15.66 28.16 30.06
C GLN A 458 15.45 29.68 30.18
N SER A 459 16.23 30.48 29.44
CA SER A 459 16.10 31.94 29.32
C SER A 459 15.69 32.33 27.90
#